data_AF-A0AAD6S1F0-F1
#
_entry.id   AF-A0AAD6S1F0-F1
#
_cell.length_a   1.000
_cell.length_b   1.000
_cell.length_c   1.000
_cell.angle_alpha   90.00
_cell.angle_beta   90.00
_cell.angle_gamma   90.00
#
_symmetry.space_group_name_H-M   'P 1'
#
loop_
_entity.id
_entity.type
_entity.pdbx_description
1 polymer ?
#
loop_
_entity_poly.entity_id
_entity_poly.type
_entity_poly.pdbx_seq_one_letter_code
_entity_poly.pdbx_strand_id
1 'polypeptide(L)'
;MSFESEESKKLGGIKLSTLTQRLAYAGIKEQKAALSRKATDNNIKQIQAAIMLQFGKLPAPAKIWANVRHKDFTRQVRNFMWKSIHSAHRIGTFWKHIPECEDRGICQFCNEPEDLEHIVLKCRRPGQKEIWALAKELWLKKHPSWPVLSLGSILGCGLTTFRNNNGQPLVGASRLYRILISESLFMIWKIRNNSVIKREGAAVPAHEIHNKWLYAINLRLNFDRALTNHAKFGKQNSIKTPLVLQTWSSTLMEEDKLPENWIRAPRVLVGTEQQSSHHPSPPPGRRGRNR
;
A
#
# COMPACT_ATOMS: atom_id res chain seq x y z
N MET A 1 -14.01 -7.17 -42.16
CA MET A 1 -14.18 -8.43 -42.92
C MET A 1 -14.54 -9.52 -41.93
N SER A 2 -15.54 -10.29 -42.30
CA SER A 2 -16.48 -11.03 -41.48
C SER A 2 -15.86 -12.15 -40.63
N PHE A 3 -16.48 -12.36 -39.47
CA PHE A 3 -16.41 -13.61 -38.72
C PHE A 3 -17.17 -14.69 -39.49
N GLU A 4 -16.52 -15.82 -39.74
CA GLU A 4 -17.18 -17.11 -39.95
C GLU A 4 -16.46 -18.15 -39.10
N SER A 5 -17.26 -18.83 -38.29
CA SER A 5 -16.88 -19.91 -37.40
C SER A 5 -17.10 -21.23 -38.11
N GLU A 6 -16.05 -22.02 -38.31
CA GLU A 6 -16.19 -23.46 -38.58
C GLU A 6 -14.99 -24.25 -38.01
N GLU A 7 -15.37 -25.27 -37.25
CA GLU A 7 -14.68 -26.56 -37.04
C GLU A 7 -13.25 -26.60 -36.44
N SER A 8 -13.19 -27.09 -35.19
CA SER A 8 -12.30 -28.18 -34.75
C SER A 8 -10.90 -28.25 -35.41
N LYS A 9 -10.06 -27.23 -35.25
CA LYS A 9 -8.63 -27.34 -35.58
C LYS A 9 -7.92 -28.19 -34.52
N LYS A 10 -7.61 -29.45 -34.88
CA LYS A 10 -6.54 -30.24 -34.27
C LYS A 10 -5.30 -29.34 -34.16
N LEU A 11 -4.84 -29.10 -32.93
CA LEU A 11 -3.64 -28.30 -32.64
C LEU A 11 -2.43 -28.94 -33.34
N GLY A 12 -2.01 -28.36 -34.47
CA GLY A 12 -0.71 -28.64 -35.06
C GLY A 12 0.38 -28.29 -34.04
N GLY A 13 1.27 -29.23 -33.75
CA GLY A 13 2.35 -29.04 -32.80
C GLY A 13 3.22 -27.82 -33.15
N ILE A 14 3.78 -27.17 -32.13
CA ILE A 14 4.73 -26.07 -32.33
C ILE A 14 6.11 -26.66 -32.67
N LYS A 15 6.74 -26.18 -33.74
CA LYS A 15 8.11 -26.57 -34.12
C LYS A 15 9.08 -26.15 -33.00
N LEU A 16 9.81 -27.08 -32.41
CA LEU A 16 10.73 -26.82 -31.29
C LEU A 16 11.77 -25.73 -31.59
N SER A 17 12.21 -25.62 -32.86
CA SER A 17 13.16 -24.60 -33.29
C SER A 17 12.63 -23.16 -33.23
N THR A 18 11.30 -22.96 -33.16
CA THR A 18 10.65 -21.64 -33.04
C THR A 18 9.97 -21.45 -31.68
N LEU A 19 10.04 -22.47 -30.80
CA LEU A 19 9.44 -22.44 -29.48
C LEU A 19 10.25 -21.52 -28.56
N THR A 20 9.64 -20.42 -28.13
CA THR A 20 10.19 -19.59 -27.05
C THR A 20 9.56 -19.98 -25.73
N GLN A 21 10.23 -19.72 -24.60
CA GLN A 21 9.66 -19.93 -23.27
C GLN A 21 8.30 -19.24 -23.11
N ARG A 22 8.12 -18.05 -23.72
CA ARG A 22 6.85 -17.31 -23.73
C ARG A 22 5.75 -18.07 -24.47
N LEU A 23 6.04 -18.63 -25.65
CA LEU A 23 5.08 -19.41 -26.45
C LEU A 23 4.75 -20.73 -25.75
N ALA A 24 5.76 -21.43 -25.23
CA ALA A 24 5.57 -22.65 -24.46
C ALA A 24 4.68 -22.42 -23.23
N TYR A 25 4.97 -21.36 -22.46
CA TYR A 25 4.18 -21.01 -21.28
C TYR A 25 2.75 -20.58 -21.65
N ALA A 26 2.55 -19.86 -22.76
CA ALA A 26 1.22 -19.50 -23.25
C ALA A 26 0.40 -20.75 -23.61
N GLY A 27 0.98 -21.69 -24.37
CA GLY A 27 0.30 -22.94 -24.75
C GLY A 27 -0.05 -23.82 -23.54
N ILE A 28 0.86 -23.98 -22.57
CA ILE A 28 0.58 -24.72 -21.33
C ILE A 28 -0.56 -24.05 -20.54
N LYS A 29 -0.61 -22.71 -20.55
CA LYS A 29 -1.63 -21.95 -19.84
C LYS A 29 -3.00 -22.02 -20.51
N GLU A 30 -3.05 -22.08 -21.84
CA GLU A 30 -4.29 -22.26 -22.61
C GLU A 30 -4.88 -23.66 -22.44
N GLN A 31 -4.02 -24.69 -22.30
CA GLN A 31 -4.45 -26.06 -22.04
C GLN A 31 -4.98 -26.30 -20.62
N LYS A 32 -4.58 -25.46 -19.65
CA LYS A 32 -5.04 -25.57 -18.27
C LYS A 32 -6.23 -24.63 -18.05
N ALA A 33 -7.43 -25.20 -17.86
CA ALA A 33 -8.57 -24.44 -17.36
C ALA A 33 -8.17 -23.72 -16.07
N ALA A 34 -8.36 -22.40 -16.03
CA ALA A 34 -8.03 -21.62 -14.85
C ALA A 34 -8.96 -22.06 -13.71
N LEU A 35 -8.42 -22.77 -12.73
CA LEU A 35 -9.16 -23.14 -11.53
C LEU A 35 -9.63 -21.87 -10.82
N SER A 36 -10.95 -21.68 -10.72
CA SER A 36 -11.53 -20.61 -9.90
C SER A 36 -11.07 -20.82 -8.45
N ARG A 37 -10.46 -19.78 -7.87
CA ARG A 37 -10.03 -19.79 -6.47
C ARG A 37 -11.01 -18.91 -5.71
N LYS A 38 -11.92 -19.54 -4.96
CA LYS A 38 -12.98 -18.86 -4.19
C LYS A 38 -12.49 -17.64 -3.41
N ALA A 39 -11.32 -17.73 -2.76
CA ALA A 39 -10.73 -16.61 -2.04
C ALA A 39 -10.35 -15.42 -2.95
N THR A 40 -9.76 -15.69 -4.12
CA THR A 40 -9.45 -14.66 -5.11
C THR A 40 -10.72 -14.00 -5.63
N ASP A 41 -11.76 -14.77 -5.93
CA ASP A 41 -13.03 -14.25 -6.43
C ASP A 41 -13.74 -13.39 -5.38
N ASN A 42 -13.69 -13.80 -4.10
CA ASN A 42 -14.20 -13.01 -2.99
C ASN A 42 -13.45 -11.68 -2.84
N ASN A 43 -12.12 -11.68 -2.91
CA ASN A 43 -11.33 -10.45 -2.84
C ASN A 43 -11.62 -9.52 -4.02
N ILE A 44 -11.77 -10.06 -5.23
CA ILE A 44 -12.20 -9.29 -6.42
C ILE A 44 -13.56 -8.64 -6.18
N LYS A 45 -14.54 -9.38 -5.66
CA LYS A 45 -15.88 -8.85 -5.34
C LYS A 45 -15.82 -7.75 -4.27
N GLN A 46 -15.00 -7.90 -3.24
CA GLN A 46 -14.82 -6.85 -2.23
C GLN A 46 -14.21 -5.58 -2.83
N ILE A 47 -13.18 -5.70 -3.69
CA ILE A 47 -12.59 -4.57 -4.40
C ILE A 47 -13.65 -3.89 -5.29
N GLN A 48 -14.41 -4.68 -6.05
CA GLN A 48 -15.48 -4.18 -6.89
C GLN A 48 -16.54 -3.41 -6.11
N ALA A 49 -17.03 -3.96 -5.00
CA ALA A 49 -18.00 -3.32 -4.13
C ALA A 49 -17.46 -2.01 -3.55
N ALA A 50 -16.22 -2.01 -3.05
CA ALA A 50 -15.60 -0.81 -2.47
C ALA A 50 -15.40 0.31 -3.51
N ILE A 51 -14.93 -0.03 -4.72
CA ILE A 51 -14.72 0.95 -5.79
C ILE A 51 -16.04 1.46 -6.36
N MET A 52 -17.07 0.61 -6.44
CA MET A 52 -18.42 1.03 -6.82
C MET A 52 -19.01 2.01 -5.79
N LEU A 53 -18.89 1.69 -4.49
CA LEU A 53 -19.38 2.54 -3.41
C LEU A 53 -18.68 3.91 -3.39
N GLN A 54 -17.36 3.93 -3.61
CA GLN A 54 -16.57 5.16 -3.51
C GLN A 54 -16.59 6.02 -4.79
N PHE A 55 -16.69 5.41 -5.99
CA PHE A 55 -16.49 6.10 -7.27
C PHE A 55 -17.60 5.87 -8.30
N GLY A 56 -18.65 5.13 -7.94
CA GLY A 56 -19.81 4.89 -8.79
C GLY A 56 -19.53 4.06 -10.05
N LYS A 57 -18.39 3.36 -10.10
CA LYS A 57 -18.00 2.54 -11.26
C LYS A 57 -17.52 1.17 -10.83
N LEU A 58 -18.17 0.13 -11.35
CA LEU A 58 -17.75 -1.25 -11.15
C LEU A 58 -16.56 -1.57 -12.06
N PRO A 59 -15.35 -1.83 -11.52
CA PRO A 59 -14.21 -2.17 -12.35
C PRO A 59 -14.32 -3.62 -12.86
N ALA A 60 -13.99 -3.85 -14.14
CA ALA A 60 -13.79 -5.20 -14.65
C ALA A 60 -12.61 -5.89 -13.92
N PRO A 61 -12.66 -7.20 -13.65
CA PRO A 61 -11.58 -7.92 -12.97
C PRO A 61 -10.20 -7.74 -13.62
N ALA A 62 -10.14 -7.73 -14.96
CA ALA A 62 -8.89 -7.48 -15.69
C ALA A 62 -8.27 -6.11 -15.35
N LYS A 63 -9.12 -5.09 -15.12
CA LYS A 63 -8.67 -3.74 -14.73
C LYS A 63 -8.11 -3.73 -13.32
N ILE A 64 -8.65 -4.53 -12.40
CA ILE A 64 -8.11 -4.70 -11.05
C ILE A 64 -6.67 -5.24 -11.15
N TRP A 65 -6.48 -6.33 -11.89
CA TRP A 65 -5.16 -6.95 -12.07
C TRP A 65 -4.15 -6.03 -12.76
N ALA A 66 -4.58 -5.26 -13.76
CA ALA A 66 -3.72 -4.25 -14.39
C ALA A 66 -3.26 -3.19 -13.38
N ASN A 67 -4.15 -2.76 -12.48
CA ASN A 67 -3.85 -1.70 -11.50
C ASN A 67 -3.03 -2.18 -10.30
N VAL A 68 -2.95 -3.48 -10.03
CA VAL A 68 -1.94 -4.02 -9.09
C VAL A 68 -0.52 -3.64 -9.49
N ARG A 69 -0.28 -3.39 -10.79
CA ARG A 69 1.01 -2.97 -11.35
C ARG A 69 1.12 -1.46 -11.57
N HIS A 70 0.26 -0.67 -10.92
CA HIS A 70 0.25 0.79 -11.10
C HIS A 70 1.66 1.38 -10.89
N LYS A 71 2.01 2.38 -11.72
CA LYS A 71 3.36 2.99 -11.72
C LYS A 71 3.75 3.61 -10.38
N ASP A 72 2.76 4.09 -9.63
CA ASP A 72 2.95 4.70 -8.31
C ASP A 72 3.31 3.67 -7.21
N PHE A 73 3.20 2.36 -7.48
CA PHE A 73 3.59 1.32 -6.54
C PHE A 73 5.01 0.86 -6.75
N THR A 74 5.74 0.64 -5.66
CA THR A 74 7.05 -0.04 -5.69
C THR A 74 6.90 -1.51 -6.10
N ARG A 75 7.95 -2.13 -6.62
CA ARG A 75 7.91 -3.55 -7.03
C ARG A 75 7.50 -4.48 -5.88
N GLN A 76 7.98 -4.19 -4.66
CA GLN A 76 7.65 -4.97 -3.47
C GLN A 76 6.15 -4.87 -3.13
N VAL A 77 5.60 -3.65 -3.17
CA VAL A 77 4.17 -3.40 -2.97
C VAL A 77 3.33 -4.10 -4.05
N ARG A 78 3.71 -4.04 -5.33
CA ARG A 78 2.99 -4.74 -6.41
C ARG A 78 2.92 -6.25 -6.18
N ASN A 79 4.06 -6.86 -5.82
CA ASN A 79 4.13 -8.28 -5.49
C ASN A 79 3.28 -8.63 -4.26
N PHE A 80 3.33 -7.79 -3.24
CA PHE A 80 2.53 -7.94 -2.03
C PHE A 80 1.03 -7.89 -2.35
N MET A 81 0.58 -6.84 -3.06
CA MET A 81 -0.82 -6.66 -3.49
C MET A 81 -1.31 -7.83 -4.32
N TRP A 82 -0.52 -8.31 -5.29
CA TRP A 82 -0.86 -9.47 -6.09
C TRP A 82 -1.09 -10.72 -5.21
N LYS A 83 -0.17 -11.00 -4.28
CA LYS A 83 -0.31 -12.11 -3.35
C LYS A 83 -1.51 -11.94 -2.42
N SER A 84 -1.79 -10.71 -1.98
CA SER A 84 -2.91 -10.38 -1.12
C SER A 84 -4.26 -10.66 -1.80
N ILE A 85 -4.45 -10.22 -3.05
CA ILE A 85 -5.68 -10.51 -3.80
C ILE A 85 -5.85 -12.01 -4.03
N HIS A 86 -4.75 -12.74 -4.24
CA HIS A 86 -4.80 -14.20 -4.37
C HIS A 86 -4.92 -14.98 -3.05
N SER A 87 -4.90 -14.30 -1.89
CA SER A 87 -4.77 -14.94 -0.57
C SER A 87 -3.60 -15.94 -0.51
N ALA A 88 -2.45 -15.55 -1.10
CA ALA A 88 -1.27 -16.42 -1.27
C ALA A 88 -0.22 -16.25 -0.16
N HIS A 89 -0.54 -15.54 0.92
CA HIS A 89 0.34 -15.40 2.08
C HIS A 89 0.10 -16.56 3.06
N ARG A 90 1.15 -16.97 3.78
CA ARG A 90 1.08 -18.04 4.80
C ARG A 90 0.56 -17.48 6.13
N ILE A 91 -0.75 -17.27 6.21
CA ILE A 91 -1.45 -16.71 7.38
C ILE A 91 -2.81 -17.41 7.56
N GLY A 92 -3.40 -17.29 8.75
CA GLY A 92 -4.75 -17.74 9.04
C GLY A 92 -4.97 -19.22 8.70
N THR A 93 -5.93 -19.48 7.80
CA THR A 93 -6.34 -20.85 7.41
C THR A 93 -5.24 -21.68 6.76
N PHE A 94 -4.16 -21.07 6.25
CA PHE A 94 -3.02 -21.81 5.72
C PHE A 94 -2.43 -22.77 6.77
N TRP A 95 -2.40 -22.37 8.04
CA TRP A 95 -1.77 -23.13 9.12
C TRP A 95 -2.68 -24.20 9.72
N LYS A 96 -3.99 -24.13 9.52
CA LYS A 96 -5.00 -25.02 10.15
C LYS A 96 -4.82 -26.51 9.84
N HIS A 97 -4.14 -26.84 8.75
CA HIS A 97 -3.97 -28.22 8.30
C HIS A 97 -2.53 -28.72 8.44
N ILE A 98 -1.67 -27.95 9.11
CA ILE A 98 -0.28 -28.30 9.36
C ILE A 98 -0.17 -28.67 10.84
N PRO A 99 0.03 -29.96 11.18
CA PRO A 99 0.19 -30.40 12.56
C PRO A 99 1.23 -29.57 13.31
N GLU A 100 0.94 -29.26 14.57
CA GLU A 100 1.82 -28.52 15.50
C GLU A 100 2.07 -27.05 15.11
N CYS A 101 1.35 -26.53 14.11
CA CYS A 101 1.48 -25.16 13.63
C CYS A 101 0.15 -24.41 13.59
N GLU A 102 -0.95 -25.01 14.07
CA GLU A 102 -2.30 -24.46 13.96
C GLU A 102 -2.47 -23.13 14.70
N ASP A 103 -1.73 -22.96 15.79
CA ASP A 103 -1.62 -21.74 16.60
C ASP A 103 -1.14 -20.52 15.79
N ARG A 104 -0.36 -20.74 14.73
CA ARG A 104 0.11 -19.68 13.80
C ARG A 104 -1.01 -19.13 12.92
N GLY A 105 -2.17 -19.79 12.90
CA GLY A 105 -3.37 -19.29 12.25
C GLY A 105 -4.13 -18.24 13.08
N ILE A 106 -3.75 -18.04 14.34
CA ILE A 106 -4.41 -17.14 15.30
C ILE A 106 -3.46 -16.02 15.70
N CYS A 107 -4.00 -14.80 15.84
CA CYS A 107 -3.21 -13.67 16.30
C CYS A 107 -2.95 -13.81 17.80
N GLN A 108 -1.71 -14.09 18.17
CA GLN A 108 -1.27 -14.27 19.57
C GLN A 108 -1.45 -13.03 20.47
N PHE A 109 -1.80 -11.87 19.91
CA PHE A 109 -2.05 -10.65 20.70
C PHE A 109 -3.53 -10.48 21.08
N CYS A 110 -4.45 -10.89 20.20
CA CYS A 110 -5.88 -10.59 20.37
C CYS A 110 -6.81 -11.80 20.17
N ASN A 111 -6.23 -12.98 19.95
CA ASN A 111 -6.89 -14.28 19.84
C ASN A 111 -7.94 -14.41 18.72
N GLU A 112 -7.83 -13.59 17.68
CA GLU A 112 -8.68 -13.64 16.49
C GLU A 112 -8.00 -14.41 15.34
N PRO A 113 -8.76 -15.01 14.41
CA PRO A 113 -8.20 -15.58 13.19
C PRO A 113 -7.35 -14.56 12.42
N GLU A 114 -6.10 -14.92 12.13
CA GLU A 114 -5.14 -13.97 11.55
C GLU A 114 -5.18 -13.98 10.02
N ASP A 115 -6.25 -13.44 9.44
CA ASP A 115 -6.33 -13.16 8.01
C ASP A 115 -5.80 -11.76 7.65
N LEU A 116 -5.75 -11.43 6.36
CA LEU A 116 -5.23 -10.15 5.91
C LEU A 116 -6.10 -8.97 6.33
N GLU A 117 -7.43 -9.14 6.37
CA GLU A 117 -8.34 -8.08 6.83
C GLU A 117 -8.10 -7.79 8.31
N HIS A 118 -7.95 -8.84 9.11
CA HIS A 118 -7.58 -8.74 10.50
C HIS A 118 -6.27 -7.96 10.66
N ILE A 119 -5.19 -8.41 10.05
CA ILE A 119 -3.86 -7.79 10.16
C ILE A 119 -3.90 -6.30 9.81
N VAL A 120 -4.63 -5.93 8.77
CA VAL A 120 -4.58 -4.58 8.19
C VAL A 120 -5.61 -3.63 8.80
N LEU A 121 -6.76 -4.12 9.26
CA LEU A 121 -7.88 -3.27 9.69
C LEU A 121 -8.37 -3.50 11.12
N LYS A 122 -8.23 -4.71 11.67
CA LYS A 122 -8.90 -5.10 12.92
C LYS A 122 -7.95 -5.44 14.07
N CYS A 123 -6.68 -5.74 13.78
CA CYS A 123 -5.73 -6.22 14.76
C CYS A 123 -5.46 -5.15 15.84
N ARG A 124 -5.44 -5.58 17.11
CA ARG A 124 -5.18 -4.71 18.26
C ARG A 124 -3.69 -4.57 18.60
N ARG A 125 -2.81 -5.27 17.89
CA ARG A 125 -1.36 -5.21 18.09
C ARG A 125 -0.82 -3.82 17.71
N PRO A 126 0.15 -3.25 18.46
CA PRO A 126 0.82 -2.02 18.06
C PRO A 126 1.38 -2.08 16.64
N GLY A 127 1.16 -1.03 15.87
CA GLY A 127 1.59 -0.89 14.48
C GLY A 127 0.45 -0.51 13.55
N GLN A 128 -0.64 -1.29 13.55
CA GLN A 128 -1.72 -1.15 12.56
C GLN A 128 -2.43 0.21 12.71
N LYS A 129 -2.88 0.53 13.92
CA LYS A 129 -3.63 1.76 14.20
C LYS A 129 -2.76 3.00 14.04
N GLU A 130 -1.52 2.93 14.50
CA GLU A 130 -0.53 4.00 14.45
C GLU A 130 -0.18 4.35 13.01
N ILE A 131 0.07 3.35 12.15
CA ILE A 131 0.37 3.58 10.74
C ILE A 131 -0.81 4.23 10.02
N TRP A 132 -2.05 3.79 10.28
CA TRP A 132 -3.22 4.43 9.68
C TRP A 132 -3.46 5.84 10.21
N ALA A 133 -3.18 6.10 11.48
CA ALA A 133 -3.25 7.44 12.05
C ALA A 133 -2.26 8.40 11.36
N LEU A 134 -1.02 7.96 11.13
CA LEU A 134 -0.01 8.75 10.41
C LEU A 134 -0.40 9.02 8.96
N ALA A 135 -0.92 8.01 8.26
CA ALA A 135 -1.41 8.17 6.89
C ALA A 135 -2.61 9.14 6.82
N LYS A 136 -3.53 9.02 7.78
CA LYS A 136 -4.70 9.90 7.91
C LYS A 136 -4.26 11.34 8.17
N GLU A 137 -3.34 11.56 9.08
CA GLU A 137 -2.86 12.90 9.39
C GLU A 137 -2.22 13.57 8.18
N LEU A 138 -1.30 12.89 7.49
CA LEU A 138 -0.64 13.46 6.31
C LEU A 138 -1.65 13.82 5.22
N TRP A 139 -2.66 12.97 5.01
CA TRP A 139 -3.74 13.25 4.07
C TRP A 139 -4.57 14.48 4.45
N LEU A 140 -4.92 14.61 5.74
CA LEU A 140 -5.77 15.69 6.24
C LEU A 140 -5.10 17.07 6.20
N LYS A 141 -3.78 17.14 6.02
CA LYS A 141 -3.09 18.43 5.80
C LYS A 141 -3.53 19.16 4.53
N LYS A 142 -4.03 18.42 3.53
CA LYS A 142 -4.44 18.97 2.23
C LYS A 142 -5.87 18.65 1.83
N HIS A 143 -6.43 17.57 2.38
CA HIS A 143 -7.72 17.06 1.96
C HIS A 143 -8.70 17.05 3.13
N PRO A 144 -9.97 17.45 2.90
CA PRO A 144 -10.89 17.75 4.00
C PRO A 144 -11.38 16.52 4.76
N SER A 145 -11.29 15.32 4.16
CA SER A 145 -11.85 14.11 4.74
C SER A 145 -10.99 12.88 4.45
N TRP A 146 -10.85 12.02 5.45
CA TRP A 146 -10.18 10.73 5.31
C TRP A 146 -11.16 9.69 4.77
N PRO A 147 -10.85 8.98 3.67
CA PRO A 147 -11.72 7.96 3.13
C PRO A 147 -11.86 6.78 4.09
N VAL A 148 -13.07 6.20 4.13
CA VAL A 148 -13.33 4.97 4.88
C VAL A 148 -12.55 3.81 4.23
N LEU A 149 -11.78 3.09 5.05
CA LEU A 149 -10.99 1.96 4.61
C LEU A 149 -11.76 0.65 4.80
N SER A 150 -11.69 -0.20 3.77
CA SER A 150 -12.08 -1.60 3.79
C SER A 150 -10.98 -2.41 3.09
N LEU A 151 -10.97 -3.74 3.25
CA LEU A 151 -9.99 -4.55 2.54
C LEU A 151 -10.08 -4.33 1.02
N GLY A 152 -11.31 -4.22 0.50
CA GLY A 152 -11.58 -3.88 -0.89
C GLY A 152 -11.02 -2.53 -1.33
N SER A 153 -11.21 -1.45 -0.56
CA SER A 153 -10.69 -0.12 -0.94
C SER A 153 -9.15 -0.05 -0.85
N ILE A 154 -8.55 -0.79 0.08
CA ILE A 154 -7.10 -0.90 0.22
C ILE A 154 -6.49 -1.68 -0.95
N LEU A 155 -6.97 -2.90 -1.22
CA LEU A 155 -6.48 -3.72 -2.33
C LEU A 155 -6.83 -3.12 -3.70
N GLY A 156 -7.89 -2.30 -3.76
CA GLY A 156 -8.33 -1.55 -4.92
C GLY A 156 -7.72 -0.16 -5.08
N CYS A 157 -6.84 0.30 -4.16
CA CYS A 157 -6.42 1.70 -4.13
C CYS A 157 -5.79 2.20 -5.44
N GLY A 158 -5.19 1.31 -6.24
CA GLY A 158 -4.67 1.63 -7.57
C GLY A 158 -5.70 2.17 -8.56
N LEU A 159 -6.98 1.83 -8.37
CA LEU A 159 -8.12 2.26 -9.21
C LEU A 159 -8.71 3.60 -8.79
N THR A 160 -8.31 4.12 -7.62
CA THR A 160 -8.91 5.32 -7.03
C THR A 160 -8.62 6.57 -7.88
N THR A 161 -9.68 7.34 -8.14
CA THR A 161 -9.63 8.62 -8.86
C THR A 161 -10.53 9.62 -8.16
N PHE A 162 -9.93 10.53 -7.38
CA PHE A 162 -10.66 11.66 -6.80
C PHE A 162 -10.99 12.69 -7.87
N ARG A 163 -12.11 13.39 -7.69
CA ARG A 163 -12.60 14.43 -8.61
C ARG A 163 -13.00 15.66 -7.81
N ASN A 164 -12.90 16.83 -8.42
CA ASN A 164 -13.49 18.05 -7.87
C ASN A 164 -15.00 18.11 -8.14
N ASN A 165 -15.66 19.16 -7.66
CA ASN A 165 -17.10 19.37 -7.83
C ASN A 165 -17.53 19.45 -9.31
N ASN A 166 -16.61 19.84 -10.20
CA ASN A 166 -16.84 19.91 -11.64
C ASN A 166 -16.56 18.57 -12.35
N GLY A 167 -16.32 17.49 -11.59
CA GLY A 167 -16.03 16.16 -12.13
C GLY A 167 -14.62 16.00 -12.70
N GLN A 168 -13.73 17.01 -12.61
CA GLN A 168 -12.37 16.93 -13.13
C GLN A 168 -11.46 16.10 -12.21
N PRO A 169 -10.59 15.23 -12.76
CA PRO A 169 -9.69 14.42 -11.94
C PRO A 169 -8.69 15.24 -11.11
N LEU A 170 -8.65 14.97 -9.81
CA LEU A 170 -7.63 15.47 -8.89
C LEU A 170 -6.43 14.49 -8.90
N VAL A 171 -5.56 14.66 -9.90
CA VAL A 171 -4.46 13.71 -10.17
C VAL A 171 -3.44 13.63 -9.02
N GLY A 172 -3.12 14.76 -8.38
CA GLY A 172 -2.24 14.81 -7.21
C GLY A 172 -2.82 14.08 -6.00
N ALA A 173 -4.09 14.33 -5.67
CA ALA A 173 -4.80 13.65 -4.56
C ALA A 173 -4.88 12.14 -4.78
N SER A 174 -5.26 11.73 -6.00
CA SER A 174 -5.35 10.30 -6.36
C SER A 174 -4.00 9.60 -6.26
N ARG A 175 -2.91 10.29 -6.62
CA ARG A 175 -1.56 9.78 -6.53
C ARG A 175 -1.08 9.69 -5.07
N LEU A 176 -1.31 10.73 -4.27
CA LEU A 176 -0.97 10.75 -2.85
C LEU A 176 -1.68 9.62 -2.11
N TYR A 177 -2.99 9.44 -2.36
CA TYR A 177 -3.77 8.35 -1.78
C TYR A 177 -3.19 6.99 -2.11
N ARG A 178 -2.88 6.72 -3.39
CA ARG A 178 -2.24 5.46 -3.81
C ARG A 178 -0.94 5.20 -3.07
N ILE A 179 -0.09 6.21 -2.93
CA ILE A 179 1.19 6.09 -2.21
C ILE A 179 0.91 5.80 -0.73
N LEU A 180 0.09 6.62 -0.06
CA LEU A 180 -0.19 6.49 1.36
C LEU A 180 -0.79 5.13 1.71
N ILE A 181 -1.84 4.70 0.99
CA ILE A 181 -2.52 3.45 1.29
C ILE A 181 -1.61 2.25 1.05
N SER A 182 -0.90 2.23 -0.08
CA SER A 182 -0.11 1.06 -0.46
C SER A 182 1.18 0.91 0.37
N GLU A 183 1.87 2.01 0.69
CA GLU A 183 3.04 1.97 1.57
C GLU A 183 2.66 1.68 3.03
N SER A 184 1.53 2.22 3.51
CA SER A 184 1.01 1.94 4.86
C SER A 184 0.59 0.48 5.01
N LEU A 185 -0.16 -0.05 4.04
CA LEU A 185 -0.51 -1.48 3.99
C LEU A 185 0.73 -2.37 4.09
N PHE A 186 1.72 -2.10 3.24
CA PHE A 186 2.93 -2.92 3.23
C PHE A 186 3.77 -2.73 4.49
N MET A 187 3.76 -1.53 5.10
CA MET A 187 4.42 -1.29 6.38
C MET A 187 3.76 -2.08 7.52
N ILE A 188 2.43 -2.09 7.60
CA ILE A 188 1.69 -2.88 8.62
C ILE A 188 2.08 -4.36 8.53
N TRP A 189 2.11 -4.89 7.30
CA TRP A 189 2.57 -6.25 7.05
C TRP A 189 4.01 -6.50 7.52
N LYS A 190 4.94 -5.58 7.21
CA LYS A 190 6.34 -5.67 7.65
C LYS A 190 6.49 -5.60 9.17
N ILE A 191 5.75 -4.72 9.84
CA ILE A 191 5.76 -4.58 11.31
C ILE A 191 5.23 -5.86 11.95
N ARG A 192 4.10 -6.39 11.46
CA ARG A 192 3.56 -7.67 11.92
C ARG A 192 4.59 -8.78 11.77
N ASN A 193 5.22 -8.92 10.60
CA ASN A 193 6.21 -9.97 10.38
C ASN A 193 7.46 -9.79 11.26
N ASN A 194 7.92 -8.56 11.47
CA ASN A 194 9.02 -8.29 12.39
C ASN A 194 8.67 -8.76 13.82
N SER A 195 7.46 -8.41 14.28
CA SER A 195 6.98 -8.77 15.60
C SER A 195 6.81 -10.29 15.76
N VAL A 196 6.09 -10.94 14.84
CA VAL A 196 5.77 -12.38 14.92
C VAL A 196 6.99 -13.27 14.65
N ILE A 197 7.84 -12.92 13.68
CA ILE A 197 8.92 -13.82 13.21
C ILE A 197 10.27 -13.48 13.83
N LYS A 198 10.60 -12.19 13.98
CA LYS A 198 11.95 -11.77 14.43
C LYS A 198 12.03 -11.47 15.91
N ARG A 199 10.90 -11.12 16.53
CA ARG A 199 10.82 -10.72 17.95
C ARG A 199 9.97 -11.67 18.78
N GLU A 200 9.68 -12.86 18.26
CA GLU A 200 8.96 -13.91 18.99
C GLU A 200 7.64 -13.43 19.61
N GLY A 201 6.94 -12.55 18.88
CA GLY A 201 5.66 -11.99 19.31
C GLY A 201 5.77 -10.67 20.09
N ALA A 202 6.95 -10.21 20.47
CA ALA A 202 7.12 -8.93 21.18
C ALA A 202 6.73 -7.73 20.30
N ALA A 203 6.09 -6.74 20.91
CA ALA A 203 5.63 -5.54 20.21
C ALA A 203 6.81 -4.70 19.68
N VAL A 204 6.58 -4.02 18.56
CA VAL A 204 7.53 -3.00 18.07
C VAL A 204 7.22 -1.68 18.79
N PRO A 205 8.21 -0.98 19.36
CA PRO A 205 8.00 0.31 20.02
C PRO A 205 7.33 1.34 19.09
N ALA A 206 6.45 2.17 19.64
CA ALA A 206 5.69 3.16 18.88
C ALA A 206 6.60 4.15 18.10
N HIS A 207 7.69 4.63 18.71
CA HIS A 207 8.64 5.51 18.05
C HIS A 207 9.34 4.83 16.85
N GLU A 208 9.62 3.53 16.96
CA GLU A 208 10.23 2.76 15.87
C GLU A 208 9.22 2.58 14.71
N ILE A 209 7.95 2.32 15.02
CA ILE A 209 6.87 2.26 14.02
C ILE A 209 6.75 3.60 13.29
N HIS A 210 6.67 4.70 14.04
CA HIS A 210 6.63 6.06 13.51
C HIS A 210 7.80 6.34 12.57
N ASN A 211 9.03 6.12 13.04
CA ASN A 211 10.23 6.42 12.27
C ASN A 211 10.34 5.55 11.00
N LYS A 212 9.94 4.27 11.06
CA LYS A 212 9.91 3.41 9.87
C LYS A 212 8.89 3.89 8.84
N TRP A 213 7.70 4.30 9.28
CA TRP A 213 6.68 4.83 8.38
C TRP A 213 7.14 6.15 7.76
N LEU A 214 7.60 7.09 8.58
CA LEU A 214 8.12 8.39 8.14
C LEU A 214 9.27 8.23 7.15
N TYR A 215 10.21 7.31 7.41
CA TYR A 215 11.29 6.98 6.48
C TYR A 215 10.74 6.47 5.14
N ALA A 216 9.76 5.57 5.14
CA ALA A 216 9.20 5.01 3.92
C ALA A 216 8.51 6.09 3.06
N ILE A 217 7.72 6.98 3.66
CA ILE A 217 7.05 8.05 2.91
C ILE A 217 8.06 9.11 2.43
N ASN A 218 9.05 9.48 3.25
CA ASN A 218 10.13 10.38 2.81
C ASN A 218 10.94 9.79 1.65
N LEU A 219 11.18 8.48 1.66
CA LEU A 219 11.84 7.80 0.55
C LEU A 219 11.02 7.91 -0.74
N ARG A 220 9.67 7.81 -0.66
CA ARG A 220 8.79 8.05 -1.82
C ARG A 220 8.88 9.48 -2.34
N LEU A 221 8.82 10.47 -1.45
CA LEU A 221 9.00 11.88 -1.80
C LEU A 221 10.35 12.11 -2.50
N ASN A 222 11.44 11.58 -1.95
CA ASN A 222 12.78 11.76 -2.51
C ASN A 222 12.94 11.07 -3.88
N PHE A 223 12.36 9.88 -4.06
CA PHE A 223 12.33 9.23 -5.38
C PHE A 223 11.55 10.06 -6.40
N ASP A 224 10.39 10.59 -6.01
CA ASP A 224 9.57 11.41 -6.91
C ASP A 224 10.31 12.66 -7.37
N ARG A 225 11.01 13.34 -6.44
CA ARG A 225 11.86 14.50 -6.74
C ARG A 225 13.02 14.14 -7.65
N ALA A 226 13.72 13.04 -7.37
CA ALA A 226 14.84 12.61 -8.21
C ALA A 226 14.37 12.31 -9.63
N LEU A 227 13.20 11.67 -9.77
CA LEU A 227 12.61 11.31 -11.05
C LEU A 227 12.07 12.50 -11.86
N THR A 228 12.06 13.74 -11.34
CA THR A 228 11.77 14.92 -12.18
C THR A 228 12.97 15.35 -13.03
N ASN A 229 14.16 14.79 -12.82
CA ASN A 229 15.36 15.17 -13.57
C ASN A 229 15.31 14.61 -15.01
N HIS A 230 14.76 15.42 -15.93
CA HIS A 230 14.66 15.12 -17.35
C HIS A 230 16.02 14.87 -18.02
N ALA A 231 17.06 15.59 -17.62
CA ALA A 231 18.40 15.44 -18.20
C ALA A 231 19.00 14.06 -17.88
N LYS A 232 18.75 13.55 -16.67
CA LYS A 232 19.26 12.24 -16.24
C LYS A 232 18.45 11.05 -16.73
N PHE A 233 17.12 11.18 -16.78
CA PHE A 233 16.23 10.03 -17.03
C PHE A 233 15.50 10.09 -18.38
N GLY A 234 15.65 11.18 -19.14
CA GLY A 234 14.90 11.44 -20.36
C GLY A 234 13.43 11.80 -20.10
N LYS A 235 12.82 12.50 -21.05
CA LYS A 235 11.44 13.03 -20.94
C LYS A 235 10.38 11.94 -20.71
N GLN A 236 10.59 10.74 -21.26
CA GLN A 236 9.63 9.65 -21.22
C GLN A 236 9.56 8.96 -19.85
N ASN A 237 10.68 8.84 -19.15
CA ASN A 237 10.75 8.11 -17.87
C ASN A 237 10.70 9.04 -16.65
N SER A 238 10.88 10.34 -16.86
CA SER A 238 10.76 11.35 -15.81
C SER A 238 9.32 11.63 -15.39
N ILE A 239 9.13 11.93 -14.12
CA ILE A 239 7.86 12.44 -13.58
C ILE A 239 7.78 13.95 -13.83
N LYS A 240 6.62 14.43 -14.30
CA LYS A 240 6.40 15.86 -14.50
C LYS A 240 6.42 16.60 -13.16
N THR A 241 7.22 17.67 -13.07
CA THR A 241 7.30 18.53 -11.87
C THR A 241 5.92 18.95 -11.32
N PRO A 242 4.97 19.44 -12.14
CA PRO A 242 3.64 19.80 -11.64
C PRO A 242 2.91 18.65 -10.94
N LEU A 243 3.11 17.40 -11.38
CA LEU A 243 2.48 16.24 -10.73
C LEU A 243 3.07 16.00 -9.34
N VAL A 244 4.39 16.15 -9.18
CA VAL A 244 5.06 16.00 -7.87
C VAL A 244 4.59 17.10 -6.91
N LEU A 245 4.56 18.36 -7.38
CA LEU A 245 4.06 19.49 -6.59
C LEU A 245 2.58 19.28 -6.20
N GLN A 246 1.72 18.87 -7.13
CA GLN A 246 0.32 18.57 -6.82
C GLN A 246 0.16 17.42 -5.82
N THR A 247 1.07 16.43 -5.85
CA THR A 247 1.04 15.28 -4.93
C THR A 247 1.45 15.67 -3.52
N TRP A 248 2.52 16.45 -3.36
CA TRP A 248 3.22 16.60 -2.07
C TRP A 248 3.13 17.99 -1.43
N SER A 249 2.80 19.05 -2.17
CA SER A 249 2.66 20.38 -1.55
C SER A 249 1.52 20.38 -0.54
N SER A 250 1.66 21.16 0.51
CA SER A 250 0.86 21.21 1.75
C SER A 250 1.08 20.02 2.69
N THR A 251 2.18 19.26 2.53
CA THR A 251 2.50 18.11 3.41
C THR A 251 3.92 18.17 3.98
N LEU A 252 4.68 19.21 3.65
CA LEU A 252 6.11 19.34 3.97
C LEU A 252 6.34 20.10 5.28
N MET A 253 7.51 19.89 5.90
CA MET A 253 7.94 20.70 7.05
C MET A 253 8.27 22.13 6.62
N GLU A 254 7.83 23.09 7.43
CA GLU A 254 8.13 24.52 7.26
C GLU A 254 7.84 25.03 5.84
N GLU A 255 6.71 24.59 5.26
CA GLU A 255 6.38 24.87 3.86
C GLU A 255 6.16 26.35 3.56
N ASP A 256 5.81 27.14 4.57
CA ASP A 256 5.74 28.59 4.53
C ASP A 256 7.08 29.26 4.15
N LYS A 257 8.21 28.62 4.45
CA LYS A 257 9.55 29.13 4.14
C LYS A 257 10.04 28.73 2.74
N LEU A 258 9.21 28.07 1.96
CA LEU A 258 9.64 27.32 0.78
C LEU A 258 9.09 27.96 -0.51
N PRO A 259 9.90 28.01 -1.59
CA PRO A 259 9.39 28.50 -2.87
C PRO A 259 8.31 27.58 -3.40
N GLU A 260 7.39 28.14 -4.19
CA GLU A 260 6.28 27.40 -4.82
C GLU A 260 6.78 26.16 -5.58
N ASN A 261 7.87 26.30 -6.35
CA ASN A 261 8.59 25.18 -6.92
C ASN A 261 9.76 24.76 -6.04
N TRP A 262 9.49 23.77 -5.22
CA TRP A 262 10.40 23.35 -4.19
C TRP A 262 11.29 22.14 -4.50
N ILE A 263 11.16 21.54 -5.68
CA ILE A 263 11.72 20.22 -6.02
C ILE A 263 13.22 20.08 -5.71
N ARG A 264 14.00 21.15 -5.89
CA ARG A 264 15.46 21.15 -5.73
C ARG A 264 15.97 21.45 -4.31
N ALA A 265 15.10 21.86 -3.39
CA ALA A 265 15.51 22.18 -2.01
C ALA A 265 15.55 20.92 -1.12
N PRO A 266 16.50 20.80 -0.16
CA PRO A 266 16.56 19.66 0.79
C PRO A 266 15.31 19.61 1.67
N ARG A 267 14.64 18.44 1.81
CA ARG A 267 13.31 18.33 2.44
C ARG A 267 13.06 17.02 3.16
N VAL A 268 12.22 17.12 4.19
CA VAL A 268 11.63 16.02 4.96
C VAL A 268 10.15 16.37 5.20
N LEU A 269 9.28 15.35 5.22
CA LEU A 269 7.88 15.45 5.62
C LEU A 269 7.75 15.73 7.12
N VAL A 270 6.64 16.36 7.53
CA VAL A 270 6.36 16.62 8.95
C VAL A 270 6.36 15.32 9.76
N GLY A 271 7.24 15.26 10.76
CA GLY A 271 7.02 14.42 11.92
C GLY A 271 5.88 15.04 12.71
N THR A 272 4.77 14.34 12.80
CA THR A 272 3.77 14.48 13.86
C THR A 272 4.44 14.89 15.17
N GLU A 273 4.00 15.99 15.78
CA GLU A 273 4.53 16.44 17.08
C GLU A 273 4.63 15.27 18.04
N GLN A 274 5.84 15.03 18.54
CA GLN A 274 6.01 14.27 19.77
C GLN A 274 5.18 14.99 20.83
N GLN A 275 4.17 14.32 21.40
CA GLN A 275 3.67 14.71 22.71
C GLN A 275 4.87 14.65 23.66
N SER A 276 5.48 15.81 23.89
CA SER A 276 6.44 15.99 24.96
C SER A 276 5.66 15.75 26.24
N SER A 277 5.92 14.60 26.86
CA SER A 277 5.58 14.36 28.25
C SER A 277 6.23 15.45 29.08
N HIS A 278 5.47 16.50 29.39
CA HIS A 278 5.81 17.48 30.40
C HIS A 278 5.85 16.73 31.75
N HIS A 279 7.03 16.24 32.13
CA HIS A 279 7.30 15.91 33.51
C HIS A 279 7.52 17.24 34.24
N PRO A 280 6.68 17.61 35.23
CA PRO A 280 6.98 18.76 36.05
C PRO A 280 8.25 18.45 36.86
N SER A 281 9.25 19.33 36.75
CA SER A 281 10.45 19.28 37.57
C SER A 281 10.07 19.37 39.06
N PRO A 282 10.77 18.65 39.96
CA PRO A 282 10.50 18.76 41.38
C PRO A 282 10.90 20.15 41.90
N PRO A 283 10.21 20.66 42.95
CA PRO A 283 10.51 21.98 43.49
C PRO A 283 11.92 22.03 44.10
N PRO A 284 12.58 23.19 44.09
CA PRO A 284 13.93 23.34 44.64
C PRO A 284 13.92 23.06 46.15
N GLY A 285 14.73 22.07 46.55
CA GLY A 285 14.95 21.74 47.95
C GLY A 285 15.47 22.93 48.73
N ARG A 286 14.84 23.22 49.87
CA ARG A 286 15.31 24.21 50.85
C ARG A 286 16.70 23.80 51.33
N ARG A 287 17.69 24.68 51.14
CA ARG A 287 18.99 24.58 51.80
C ARG A 287 18.77 24.67 53.31
N GLY A 288 18.93 23.54 54.01
CA GLY A 288 19.09 23.53 55.45
C GLY A 288 20.41 24.21 55.82
N ARG A 289 20.31 25.26 56.65
CA ARG A 289 21.43 25.91 57.32
C ARG A 289 21.88 25.00 58.46
N ASN A 290 23.19 24.76 58.53
CA ASN A 290 23.88 24.10 59.63
C ASN A 290 23.50 24.68 61.00
N ARG A 291 23.30 23.78 61.97
CA ARG A 291 23.95 23.83 63.29
C ARG A 291 24.38 22.42 63.66
#